data_AF-A0A4R8LGQ9-F1
#
_entry.id   AF-A0A4R8LGQ9-F1
#
_cell.length_a   1.000
_cell.length_b   1.000
_cell.length_c   1.000
_cell.angle_alpha   90.00
_cell.angle_beta   90.00
_cell.angle_gamma   90.00
#
_symmetry.space_group_name_H-M   'P 1'
#
loop_
_entity.id
_entity.type
_entity.pdbx_description
1 polymer ?
#
loop_
_entity_poly.entity_id
_entity_poly.type
_entity_poly.pdbx_seq_one_letter_code
_entity_poly.pdbx_strand_id
1 'polypeptide(L)' 'MLFVLAIAFLLLFLSGIFQLFQALWELRVGSNRNAFVGKGMLGVGLIAISFLVPYLVMFMSSVQHVQQANLP' A
#
# COMPACT_ATOMS: atom_id res chain seq x y z
N MET A 1 15.95 -9.94 6.70
CA MET A 1 15.10 -8.77 7.05
C MET A 1 14.33 -8.23 5.85
N LEU A 2 15.00 -7.90 4.73
CA LEU A 2 14.35 -7.41 3.50
C LEU A 2 13.27 -8.34 2.94
N PHE A 3 13.51 -9.66 2.95
CA PHE A 3 12.53 -10.66 2.51
C PHE A 3 11.23 -10.62 3.33
N VAL A 4 11.34 -10.46 4.66
CA VAL A 4 10.18 -10.36 5.56
C VAL A 4 9.40 -9.07 5.27
N LEU A 5 10.09 -7.96 5.03
CA LEU A 5 9.47 -6.70 4.64
C LEU A 5 8.71 -6.84 3.31
N ALA A 6 9.33 -7.47 2.30
CA ALA A 6 8.70 -7.68 1.00
C ALA A 6 7.42 -8.53 1.12
N ILE A 7 7.44 -9.59 1.93
CA ILE A 7 6.24 -10.38 2.23
C ILE A 7 5.19 -9.54 2.95
N ALA A 8 5.57 -8.72 3.93
CA ALA A 8 4.64 -7.85 4.65
C ALA A 8 3.94 -6.86 3.69
N PHE A 9 4.68 -6.25 2.76
CA PHE A 9 4.09 -5.37 1.74
C PHE A 9 3.21 -6.12 0.74
N LEU A 10 3.59 -7.34 0.35
CA LEU A 10 2.74 -8.20 -0.48
C LEU A 10 1.42 -8.53 0.22
N LEU A 11 1.46 -8.87 1.51
CA LEU A 11 0.25 -9.14 2.30
C LEU A 11 -0.63 -7.90 2.45
N LEU A 12 -0.01 -6.73 2.66
CA LEU A 12 -0.70 -5.43 2.66
C LEU A 12 -1.42 -5.17 1.34
N PHE A 13 -0.74 -5.40 0.22
CA PHE A 13 -1.30 -5.26 -1.12
C PHE A 13 -2.49 -6.20 -1.35
N LEU A 14 -2.33 -7.49 -1.02
CA LEU A 14 -3.39 -8.49 -1.13
C LEU A 14 -4.59 -8.16 -0.24
N SER A 15 -4.35 -7.65 0.97
CA SER A 15 -5.40 -7.17 1.88
C SER A 15 -6.17 -6.00 1.26
N GLY A 16 -5.47 -5.06 0.64
CA GLY A 16 -6.09 -3.95 -0.07
C GLY A 16 -6.98 -4.39 -1.24
N ILE A 17 -6.50 -5.33 -2.05
CA ILE A 17 -7.29 -5.95 -3.13
C ILE A 17 -8.55 -6.63 -2.58
N PHE A 18 -8.41 -7.39 -1.50
CA PHE A 18 -9.54 -8.08 -0.88
C PHE A 18 -10.62 -7.10 -0.39
N GLN A 19 -10.22 -5.98 0.21
CA GLN A 19 -11.15 -4.93 0.62
C GLN A 19 -11.86 -4.28 -0.58
N LEU A 20 -11.17 -4.08 -1.70
CA LEU A 20 -11.80 -3.60 -2.93
C LEU A 20 -12.82 -4.59 -3.48
N PHE A 21 -12.52 -5.89 -3.48
CA PHE A 21 -13.50 -6.91 -3.88
C PHE A 21 -14.74 -6.90 -2.98
N GLN A 22 -14.56 -6.78 -1.66
CA GLN A 22 -15.70 -6.63 -0.76
C GLN A 22 -16.48 -5.35 -1.03
N ALA A 23 -15.81 -4.23 -1.30
CA ALA A 23 -16.49 -2.98 -1.65
C ALA A 23 -17.34 -3.18 -2.91
N LEU A 24 -16.78 -3.76 -3.97
CA LEU A 24 -17.52 -4.08 -5.19
C LEU A 24 -18.70 -5.01 -4.94
N TRP A 25 -18.56 -5.96 -4.01
CA TRP A 25 -19.66 -6.82 -3.60
C TRP A 25 -20.77 -6.05 -2.90
N GLU A 26 -20.45 -5.18 -1.94
CA GLU A 26 -21.44 -4.31 -1.26
C GLU A 26 -22.17 -3.40 -2.26
N LEU A 27 -21.45 -2.88 -3.26
CA LEU A 27 -22.02 -2.09 -4.34
C LEU A 27 -22.98 -2.92 -5.21
N ARG A 28 -22.61 -4.16 -5.52
CA ARG A 28 -23.42 -5.08 -6.32
C ARG A 28 -24.71 -5.50 -5.61
N VAL A 29 -24.62 -5.80 -4.32
CA VAL A 29 -25.79 -6.19 -3.51
C VAL A 29 -26.68 -4.97 -3.22
N GLY A 30 -26.13 -3.75 -3.29
CA GLY A 30 -26.87 -2.51 -3.01
C GLY A 30 -27.26 -2.36 -1.54
N SER A 31 -26.71 -3.21 -0.66
CA SER A 31 -27.07 -3.31 0.75
C SER A 31 -26.64 -2.08 1.55
N ASN A 32 -25.41 -1.60 1.33
CA ASN A 32 -24.84 -0.55 2.17
C ASN A 32 -23.79 0.30 1.44
N ARG A 33 -24.20 1.50 1.00
CA ARG A 33 -23.33 2.47 0.33
C ARG A 33 -22.17 2.94 1.21
N ASN A 34 -22.39 3.06 2.53
CA ASN A 34 -21.33 3.48 3.45
C ASN A 34 -20.27 2.38 3.62
N ALA A 35 -20.68 1.11 3.62
CA ALA A 35 -19.75 -0.02 3.63
C ALA A 35 -18.91 -0.08 2.33
N PHE A 36 -19.52 0.19 1.17
CA PHE A 36 -18.79 0.32 -0.10
C PHE A 36 -17.69 1.40 -0.01
N VAL A 37 -18.05 2.63 0.40
CA VAL A 37 -17.09 3.74 0.47
C VAL A 37 -16.00 3.45 1.50
N GLY A 38 -16.36 2.95 2.69
CA GLY A 38 -15.39 2.63 3.74
C GLY A 38 -14.40 1.54 3.33
N LYS A 39 -14.90 0.41 2.81
CA LYS A 39 -14.05 -0.69 2.32
C LYS A 39 -13.22 -0.27 1.11
N GLY A 40 -13.80 0.53 0.22
CA GLY A 40 -13.12 1.10 -0.94
C GLY A 40 -11.95 2.00 -0.55
N MET A 41 -12.18 2.97 0.35
CA MET A 41 -11.14 3.87 0.86
C MET A 41 -10.01 3.10 1.56
N LEU A 42 -10.36 2.13 2.41
CA LEU A 42 -9.36 1.29 3.06
C LEU A 42 -8.56 0.47 2.06
N GLY A 43 -9.22 -0.15 1.07
CA GLY A 43 -8.56 -0.92 0.02
C GLY A 43 -7.56 -0.10 -0.78
N VAL A 44 -8.01 1.07 -1.29
CA VAL A 44 -7.12 2.00 -2.01
C VAL A 44 -5.98 2.48 -1.12
N GLY A 45 -6.25 2.82 0.15
CA GLY A 45 -5.22 3.27 1.09
C GLY A 45 -4.14 2.21 1.34
N LEU A 46 -4.54 0.96 1.57
CA LEU A 46 -3.60 -0.15 1.77
C LEU A 46 -2.74 -0.40 0.53
N ILE A 47 -3.35 -0.37 -0.67
CA ILE A 47 -2.62 -0.49 -1.93
C ILE A 47 -1.64 0.66 -2.09
N ALA A 48 -2.07 1.91 -1.88
CA ALA A 48 -1.20 3.07 -2.00
C ALA A 48 0.00 2.97 -1.06
N ILE A 49 -0.22 2.66 0.22
CA ILE A 49 0.85 2.48 1.22
C ILE A 49 1.80 1.35 0.82
N SER A 50 1.28 0.25 0.26
CA SER A 50 2.09 -0.90 -0.13
C SER A 50 3.15 -0.59 -1.19
N PHE A 51 2.92 0.44 -2.02
CA PHE A 51 3.88 0.91 -3.03
C PHE A 51 4.64 2.17 -2.58
N LEU A 52 3.94 3.11 -1.93
CA LEU A 52 4.49 4.41 -1.55
C LEU A 52 5.63 4.26 -0.53
N VAL A 53 5.45 3.41 0.49
CA VAL A 53 6.45 3.27 1.56
C VAL A 53 7.75 2.65 1.03
N PRO A 54 7.75 1.50 0.31
CA PRO A 54 8.97 0.98 -0.29
C PRO A 54 9.65 1.97 -1.23
N TYR A 55 8.86 2.71 -2.02
CA TYR A 55 9.38 3.75 -2.91
C TYR A 55 10.09 4.87 -2.15
N LEU A 56 9.46 5.43 -1.12
CA LEU A 56 10.05 6.48 -0.30
C LEU A 56 11.34 6.02 0.40
N VAL A 57 11.38 4.77 0.88
CA VAL A 57 12.58 4.20 1.49
C VAL A 57 13.72 4.10 0.47
N MET A 58 13.44 3.61 -0.74
CA MET A 58 14.44 3.51 -1.81
C MET A 58 14.93 4.89 -2.25
N PHE A 59 14.03 5.87 -2.33
CA PHE A 59 14.37 7.24 -2.65
C PHE A 59 15.29 7.86 -1.58
N MET A 60 14.90 7.79 -0.32
CA MET A 60 15.69 8.32 0.80
C MET A 60 17.09 7.69 0.88
N SER A 61 17.22 6.37 0.71
CA SER A 61 18.52 5.71 0.72
C SER A 61 19.41 6.16 -0.44
N SER A 62 18.85 6.32 -1.64
CA SER A 62 19.61 6.83 -2.80
C SER A 62 20.15 8.25 -2.56
N VAL A 63 19.36 9.14 -1.95
CA VAL A 63 19.78 10.51 -1.62
C VAL A 63 20.93 10.49 -0.61
N GLN A 64 20.86 9.63 0.42
CA GLN A 64 21.92 9.49 1.42
C GLN A 64 23.23 8.99 0.82
N HIS A 65 23.19 8.03 -0.11
CA HIS A 65 24.38 7.54 -0.79
C HIS A 65 25.07 8.61 -1.63
N VAL A 66 24.29 9.47 -2.31
CA VAL A 66 24.83 10.61 -3.08
C VAL A 66 25.49 11.65 -2.17
N GLN A 67 24.94 11.90 -0.99
CA GLN A 67 25.54 12.82 -0.02
C GLN A 67 26.86 12.29 0.55
N GLN A 68 26.93 11.00 0.88
CA GLN A 68 28.16 10.37 1.39
C GLN A 68 29.28 10.32 0.35
N ALA A 69 28.95 10.13 -0.92
CA ALA A 69 29.93 10.13 -2.02
C ALA A 69 30.55 11.52 -2.30
N ASN A 70 29.95 12.60 -1.77
CA ASN A 70 30.41 13.98 -1.97
C ASN A 70 31.05 14.58 -0.70
N LEU A 71 31.30 13.78 0.35
CA LEU A 71 32.10 14.18 1.49
C LEU A 71 33.60 14.05 1.12
N PRO A 72 34.44 15.06 1.44
CA PRO A 72 35.86 15.06 1.12
C PRO A 72 36.66 13.98 1.86
#